data_AF-A0A845PYB6-F1
#
_entry.id   AF-A0A845PYB6-F1
#
_cell.length_a   1.000
_cell.length_b   1.000
_cell.length_c   1.000
_cell.angle_alpha   90.00
_cell.angle_beta   90.00
_cell.angle_gamma   90.00
#
_symmetry.space_group_name_H-M   'P 1'
#
loop_
_entity.id
_entity.type
_entity.pdbx_description
1 polymer ?
#
loop_
_entity_poly.entity_id
_entity_poly.type
_entity_poly.pdbx_seq_one_letter_code
_entity_poly.pdbx_strand_id
1 'polypeptide(L)'
;PKRQLIITDELEGTILSMYAMGVSTRAMGDYVQQMYAMEISPAEISRITDSVLPAVQEWRNRPLETVYPFIFLDCMFFKVRVNGAVDTRAIYNILGVDIAG
;
A
#
# COMPACT_ATOMS: atom_id res chain seq x y z
N PRO A 1 -11.61 -13.72 -29.44
CA PRO A 1 -11.85 -13.86 -27.99
C PRO A 1 -10.71 -13.20 -27.20
N LYS A 2 -10.92 -11.96 -26.73
CA LYS A 2 -9.93 -11.21 -25.93
C LYS A 2 -9.61 -12.02 -24.67
N ARG A 3 -8.31 -12.26 -24.41
CA ARG A 3 -7.81 -12.89 -23.18
C ARG A 3 -8.41 -12.16 -21.98
N GLN A 4 -9.41 -12.77 -21.36
CA GLN A 4 -10.03 -12.27 -20.16
C GLN A 4 -9.12 -12.72 -19.02
N LEU A 5 -8.42 -11.77 -18.40
CA LEU A 5 -7.63 -12.02 -17.21
C LEU A 5 -8.60 -12.47 -16.12
N ILE A 6 -8.52 -13.74 -15.72
CA ILE A 6 -9.27 -14.25 -14.57
C ILE A 6 -8.51 -13.78 -13.34
N ILE A 7 -8.72 -12.52 -12.97
CA ILE A 7 -8.22 -11.98 -11.70
C ILE A 7 -9.10 -12.60 -10.61
N THR A 8 -8.54 -13.58 -9.90
CA THR A 8 -9.20 -14.22 -8.76
C THR A 8 -8.90 -13.42 -7.48
N ASP A 9 -9.78 -13.50 -6.49
CA ASP A 9 -9.56 -12.87 -5.18
C ASP A 9 -8.24 -13.33 -4.52
N GLU A 10 -7.82 -14.58 -4.79
CA GLU A 10 -6.54 -15.13 -4.34
C GLU A 10 -5.33 -14.45 -4.97
N LEU A 11 -5.42 -14.11 -6.27
CA LEU A 11 -4.36 -13.38 -6.96
C LEU A 11 -4.27 -11.93 -6.45
N GLU A 12 -5.40 -11.28 -6.20
CA GLU A 12 -5.42 -9.93 -5.61
C GLU A 12 -4.79 -9.93 -4.20
N GLY A 13 -5.15 -10.90 -3.36
CA GLY A 13 -4.53 -11.08 -2.04
C GLY A 13 -3.02 -11.29 -2.12
N THR A 14 -2.56 -12.09 -3.08
CA THR A 14 -1.12 -12.29 -3.33
C THR A 14 -0.44 -10.98 -3.73
N ILE A 15 -1.00 -10.24 -4.69
CA ILE A 15 -0.46 -8.93 -5.13
C ILE A 15 -0.40 -7.95 -3.95
N LEU A 16 -1.43 -7.88 -3.12
CA LEU A 16 -1.46 -7.01 -1.94
C LEU A 16 -0.37 -7.38 -0.93
N SER A 17 -0.15 -8.68 -0.68
CA SER A 17 0.94 -9.12 0.20
C SER A 17 2.32 -8.78 -0.35
N MET A 18 2.54 -8.93 -1.66
CA MET A 18 3.79 -8.53 -2.32
C MET A 18 4.01 -7.02 -2.25
N TYR A 19 2.96 -6.23 -2.39
CA TYR A 19 3.01 -4.79 -2.20
C TYR A 19 3.37 -4.41 -0.76
N ALA A 20 2.77 -5.07 0.23
CA ALA A 20 3.11 -4.87 1.65
C ALA A 20 4.58 -5.23 1.97
N MET A 21 5.16 -6.19 1.26
CA MET A 21 6.59 -6.55 1.36
C MET A 21 7.52 -5.58 0.62
N GLY A 22 7.00 -4.57 -0.07
CA GLY A 22 7.81 -3.58 -0.80
C GLY A 22 8.33 -4.06 -2.16
N VAL A 23 7.74 -5.11 -2.74
CA VAL A 23 8.09 -5.55 -4.09
C VAL A 23 7.67 -4.48 -5.10
N SER A 24 8.47 -4.23 -6.13
CA SER A 24 8.10 -3.26 -7.18
C SER A 24 6.94 -3.77 -8.04
N THR A 25 6.10 -2.88 -8.56
CA THR A 25 4.97 -3.26 -9.45
C THR A 25 5.43 -3.99 -10.71
N ARG A 26 6.64 -3.72 -11.21
CA ARG A 26 7.21 -4.44 -12.35
C ARG A 26 7.59 -5.88 -11.97
N ALA A 27 8.29 -6.05 -10.85
CA ALA A 27 8.68 -7.37 -10.36
C ALA A 27 7.46 -8.24 -9.96
N MET A 28 6.38 -7.62 -9.47
CA MET A 28 5.10 -8.31 -9.27
C MET A 28 4.52 -8.81 -10.60
N GLY A 29 4.55 -8.00 -11.66
CA GLY A 29 4.10 -8.42 -12.99
C GLY A 29 4.91 -9.61 -13.52
N ASP A 30 6.23 -9.57 -13.36
CA ASP A 30 7.12 -10.67 -13.75
C ASP A 30 6.81 -11.95 -12.96
N TYR A 31 6.54 -11.83 -11.65
CA TYR A 31 6.16 -12.95 -10.80
C TYR A 31 4.82 -13.59 -11.21
N VAL A 32 3.81 -12.75 -11.48
CA VAL A 32 2.48 -13.22 -11.92
C VAL A 32 2.59 -13.93 -13.27
N GLN A 33 3.39 -13.40 -14.19
CA GLN A 33 3.66 -14.04 -15.47
C GLN A 33 4.36 -15.38 -15.30
N GLN A 34 5.34 -15.48 -14.39
CA GLN A 34 6.09 -16.73 -14.17
C GLN A 34 5.23 -17.82 -13.50
N MET A 35 4.41 -17.46 -12.52
CA MET A 35 3.66 -18.41 -11.70
C MET A 35 2.32 -18.81 -12.35
N TYR A 36 1.64 -17.86 -13.03
CA TYR A 36 0.28 -18.04 -13.55
C TYR A 36 0.19 -17.96 -15.08
N ALA A 37 1.32 -17.76 -15.78
CA ALA A 37 1.36 -17.56 -17.24
C ALA A 37 0.42 -16.45 -17.74
N MET A 38 0.18 -15.46 -16.88
CA MET A 38 -0.75 -14.35 -17.08
C MET A 38 -0.01 -13.02 -17.11
N GLU A 39 -0.22 -12.26 -18.18
CA GLU A 39 0.34 -10.92 -18.30
C GLU A 39 -0.57 -9.94 -17.56
N ILE A 40 -0.03 -9.30 -16.54
CA ILE A 40 -0.69 -8.19 -15.83
C ILE A 40 0.16 -6.94 -15.97
N SER A 41 -0.47 -5.83 -16.35
CA SER A 41 0.23 -4.56 -16.51
C SER A 41 0.52 -3.90 -15.15
N PRO A 42 1.57 -3.08 -15.02
CA PRO A 42 1.81 -2.29 -13.81
C PRO A 42 0.64 -1.37 -13.44
N ALA A 43 -0.15 -0.93 -14.43
CA ALA A 43 -1.35 -0.13 -14.21
C ALA A 43 -2.48 -0.95 -13.55
N GLU A 44 -2.67 -2.20 -13.96
CA GLU A 44 -3.63 -3.11 -13.33
C GLU A 44 -3.22 -3.47 -11.91
N ILE A 45 -1.92 -3.74 -11.68
CA ILE A 45 -1.38 -3.93 -10.32
C ILE A 45 -1.64 -2.70 -9.46
N SER A 46 -1.38 -1.49 -9.99
CA SER A 46 -1.63 -0.24 -9.26
C SER A 46 -3.13 -0.10 -8.90
N ARG A 47 -4.03 -0.44 -9.82
CA ARG A 47 -5.48 -0.44 -9.58
C ARG A 47 -5.89 -1.43 -8.47
N ILE A 48 -5.28 -2.61 -8.42
CA ILE A 48 -5.52 -3.59 -7.35
C ILE A 48 -5.00 -3.05 -6.02
N THR A 49 -3.80 -2.47 -5.98
CA THR A 49 -3.26 -1.88 -4.75
C THR A 49 -4.06 -0.67 -4.28
N ASP A 50 -4.66 0.10 -5.19
CA ASP A 50 -5.52 1.24 -4.84
C ASP A 50 -6.84 0.82 -4.16
N SER A 51 -7.23 -0.46 -4.24
CA SER A 51 -8.42 -0.98 -3.57
C SER A 51 -8.35 -0.87 -2.04
N VAL A 52 -7.15 -0.72 -1.47
CA VAL A 52 -6.97 -0.55 -0.01
C VAL A 52 -7.17 0.89 0.45
N LEU A 53 -7.22 1.86 -0.47
CA LEU A 53 -7.36 3.28 -0.13
C LEU A 53 -8.58 3.59 0.75
N PRO A 54 -9.78 3.01 0.53
CA PRO A 54 -10.92 3.20 1.42
C PRO A 54 -10.64 2.70 2.84
N ALA A 55 -10.03 1.53 2.99
CA ALA A 55 -9.67 0.97 4.29
C ALA A 55 -8.63 1.83 5.01
N VAL A 56 -7.67 2.42 4.29
CA VAL A 56 -6.73 3.39 4.85
C VAL A 56 -7.45 4.65 5.34
N GLN A 57 -8.44 5.15 4.60
CA GLN A 57 -9.21 6.31 5.03
C GLN A 57 -10.05 6.01 6.28
N GLU A 58 -10.68 4.85 6.33
CA GLU A 58 -11.42 4.39 7.52
C GLU A 58 -10.50 4.27 8.73
N TRP A 59 -9.34 3.62 8.56
CA TRP A 59 -8.35 3.49 9.63
C TRP A 59 -7.83 4.85 10.11
N ARG A 60 -7.63 5.82 9.21
CA ARG A 60 -7.22 7.18 9.58
C ARG A 60 -8.28 7.95 10.37
N ASN A 61 -9.56 7.69 10.10
CA ASN A 61 -10.69 8.35 10.76
C ASN A 61 -11.22 7.57 11.96
N ARG A 62 -10.57 6.47 12.35
CA ARG A 62 -10.98 5.67 13.51
C ARG A 62 -11.01 6.53 14.78
N PRO A 63 -11.97 6.30 15.69
CA PRO A 63 -11.97 6.97 16.98
C PRO A 63 -10.71 6.62 17.76
N LEU A 64 -10.11 7.62 18.39
CA LEU A 64 -8.97 7.46 19.29
C LEU A 64 -9.45 7.44 20.74
N GLU A 65 -8.65 6.86 21.63
CA GLU A 65 -8.92 6.91 23.06
C GLU A 65 -8.73 8.33 23.61
N THR A 66 -9.34 8.58 24.77
CA THR A 66 -9.26 9.90 25.42
C THR A 66 -7.88 10.19 26.01
N VAL A 67 -7.12 9.14 26.39
CA VAL A 67 -5.84 9.29 27.09
C VAL A 67 -4.80 8.33 26.52
N TYR A 68 -3.64 8.87 26.14
CA TYR A 68 -2.43 8.11 25.79
C TYR A 68 -1.30 8.56 26.72
N PRO A 69 -0.87 7.74 27.70
CA PRO A 69 0.19 8.12 28.64
C PRO A 69 1.52 8.48 27.97
N PHE A 70 1.84 7.81 26.84
CA PHE A 70 3.05 8.07 26.06
C PHE A 70 2.70 8.25 24.58
N ILE A 71 3.32 9.26 23.96
CA ILE A 71 3.21 9.50 22.52
C ILE A 71 4.62 9.71 21.97
N PHE A 72 4.94 8.97 20.92
CA PHE A 72 6.17 9.10 20.15
C PHE A 72 5.86 9.78 18.82
N LEU A 73 6.71 10.73 18.45
CA LEU A 73 6.66 11.39 17.15
C LEU A 73 7.98 11.09 16.43
N ASP A 74 7.87 10.47 15.26
CA ASP A 74 8.98 10.19 14.37
C ASP A 74 8.77 10.89 13.02
N CYS A 75 9.85 11.18 12.31
CA CYS A 75 9.84 11.88 11.04
C CYS A 75 10.81 11.22 10.05
N MET A 76 10.28 10.80 8.91
CA MET A 76 11.05 10.22 7.80
C MET A 76 10.96 11.08 6.55
N PHE A 77 12.07 11.28 5.85
CA PHE A 77 12.09 12.04 4.60
C PHE A 77 12.02 11.14 3.37
N PHE A 78 11.07 11.42 2.48
CA PHE A 78 10.88 10.71 1.22
C PHE A 78 10.95 11.64 0.03
N LYS A 79 11.55 11.17 -1.07
CA LYS A 79 11.52 11.88 -2.36
C LYS A 79 10.23 11.53 -3.09
N VAL A 80 9.38 12.52 -3.30
CA VAL A 80 8.11 12.38 -3.99
C VAL A 80 8.04 13.29 -5.20
N ARG A 81 7.31 12.88 -6.23
CA ARG A 81 7.10 13.71 -7.42
C ARG A 81 5.78 14.45 -7.29
N VAL A 82 5.84 15.78 -7.24
CA VAL A 82 4.67 16.65 -7.17
C VAL A 82 4.81 17.76 -8.21
N ASN A 83 3.78 17.98 -9.02
CA ASN A 83 3.78 18.99 -10.09
C ASN A 83 4.98 18.88 -11.05
N GLY A 84 5.42 17.65 -11.35
CA GLY A 84 6.52 17.38 -12.27
C GLY A 84 7.93 17.52 -11.68
N ALA A 85 8.07 18.07 -10.46
CA ALA A 85 9.35 18.17 -9.76
C ALA A 85 9.47 17.07 -8.69
N VAL A 86 10.70 16.59 -8.46
CA VAL A 86 11.00 15.72 -7.31
C VAL A 86 11.35 16.60 -6.13
N ASP A 87 10.56 16.48 -5.07
CA ASP A 87 10.68 17.23 -3.83
C ASP A 87 10.87 16.27 -2.65
N THR A 88 11.59 16.71 -1.62
CA THR A 88 11.80 15.92 -0.41
C THR A 88 10.74 16.32 0.62
N ARG A 89 9.88 15.37 1.01
CA ARG A 89 8.82 15.62 1.98
C ARG A 89 8.99 14.78 3.23
N ALA A 90 8.62 15.36 4.36
CA ALA A 90 8.56 14.68 5.65
C ALA A 90 7.23 13.92 5.78
N ILE A 91 7.32 12.67 6.21
CA ILE A 91 6.20 11.88 6.73
C ILE A 91 6.37 11.81 8.25
N TYR A 92 5.34 12.26 8.97
CA TYR A 92 5.30 12.19 10.43
C TYR A 92 4.55 10.94 10.88
N ASN A 93 5.21 10.10 11.67
CA ASN A 93 4.60 8.94 12.31
C ASN A 93 4.29 9.29 13.76
N ILE A 94 3.05 9.07 14.19
CA ILE A 94 2.61 9.29 15.56
C ILE A 94 2.23 7.93 16.14
N LEU A 95 2.90 7.52 17.21
CA LEU A 95 2.63 6.27 17.93
C LEU A 95 2.21 6.60 19.35
N GLY A 96 0.96 6.28 19.71
CA GLY A 96 0.46 6.37 21.08
C GLY A 96 0.47 5.00 21.75
N VAL A 97 0.92 4.94 23.00
CA VAL A 97 0.73 3.80 23.90
C VAL A 97 -0.49 4.09 24.75
N ASP A 98 -1.44 3.17 24.79
CA ASP A 98 -2.68 3.33 25.55
C ASP A 98 -2.47 2.97 27.04
N ILE A 99 -3.55 2.93 27.81
CA ILE A 99 -3.51 2.59 29.23
C ILE A 99 -3.28 1.09 29.49
N ALA A 100 -3.55 0.23 28.50
CA ALA A 100 -3.36 -1.21 28.59
C ALA A 100 -1.90 -1.64 28.27
N GLY A 101 -1.16 -0.79 27.55
CA GLY A 101 0.27 -0.95 27.26
C GLY A 101 0.53 -1.36 25.83
#